data_AF-A0A9P7GGQ5-F1
#
_entry.id   AF-A0A9P7GGQ5-F1
#
_cell.length_a   1.000
_cell.length_b   1.000
_cell.length_c   1.000
_cell.angle_alpha   90.00
_cell.angle_beta   90.00
_cell.angle_gamma   90.00
#
_symmetry.space_group_name_H-M   'P 1'
#
loop_
_entity.id
_entity.type
_entity.pdbx_description
1 polymer ?
#
loop_
_entity_poly.entity_id
_entity_poly.type
_entity_poly.pdbx_seq_one_letter_code
_entity_poly.pdbx_strand_id
1 'polypeptide(L)'
;MFAYQGHHIIHNLGHVFRVFVPMILYFVIMWSTAFAVIYCLTRRESGPRNSFGYEMAVVQSFTAGSNNFELAIAVAIAVYGVDSDQALAATIGPLVEVPVLLALTWFALFLARRLNWKGKKEAHAEKQEV
;
A
#
# COMPACT_ATOMS: atom_id res chain seq x y z
N MET A 1 -14.03 -7.31 -22.95
CA MET A 1 -13.82 -5.91 -22.51
C MET A 1 -12.36 -5.48 -22.63
N PHE A 2 -11.42 -6.13 -21.94
CA PHE A 2 -9.98 -5.85 -22.04
C PHE A 2 -9.40 -5.88 -23.48
N ALA A 3 -9.82 -6.82 -24.32
CA ALA A 3 -9.36 -6.89 -25.72
C ALA A 3 -10.02 -5.84 -26.66
N TYR A 4 -11.23 -5.37 -26.34
CA TYR A 4 -12.00 -4.44 -27.18
C TYR A 4 -11.61 -2.97 -26.92
N GLN A 5 -11.25 -2.64 -25.68
CA GLN A 5 -10.81 -1.29 -25.30
C GLN A 5 -9.27 -1.10 -25.33
N GLY A 6 -8.50 -2.17 -25.55
CA GLY A 6 -7.03 -2.12 -25.59
C GLY A 6 -6.45 -1.20 -26.68
N HIS A 7 -7.09 -1.09 -27.85
CA HIS A 7 -6.65 -0.19 -28.92
C HIS A 7 -6.76 1.30 -28.54
N HIS A 8 -7.74 1.69 -27.71
CA HIS A 8 -7.90 3.06 -27.23
C HIS A 8 -6.90 3.43 -26.11
N ILE A 9 -6.53 2.46 -25.26
CA ILE A 9 -5.50 2.63 -24.22
C ILE A 9 -4.13 2.90 -24.87
N ILE A 10 -3.79 2.17 -25.93
CA ILE A 10 -2.47 2.27 -26.59
C ILE A 10 -2.32 3.61 -27.32
N HIS A 11 -3.41 4.18 -27.85
CA HIS A 11 -3.36 5.46 -28.56
C HIS A 11 -3.27 6.69 -27.64
N ASN A 12 -3.54 6.53 -26.33
CA ASN A 12 -3.53 7.62 -25.33
C ASN A 12 -2.67 7.33 -24.07
N LEU A 13 -1.56 6.61 -24.23
CA LEU A 13 -0.62 6.30 -23.14
C LEU A 13 -0.16 7.52 -22.32
N GLY A 14 -0.05 8.69 -22.96
CA GLY A 14 0.35 9.93 -22.28
C GLY A 14 -0.64 10.38 -21.18
N HIS A 15 -1.94 10.16 -21.38
CA HIS A 15 -2.96 10.54 -20.39
C HIS A 15 -2.98 9.58 -19.21
N VAL A 16 -2.77 8.29 -19.49
CA VAL A 16 -2.61 7.23 -18.48
C VAL A 16 -1.43 7.54 -17.56
N PHE A 17 -0.30 7.99 -18.13
CA PHE A 17 0.89 8.35 -17.36
C PHE A 17 0.66 9.52 -16.39
N ARG A 18 -0.19 10.48 -16.79
CA ARG A 18 -0.57 11.62 -15.95
C ARG A 18 -1.41 11.20 -14.73
N VAL A 19 -2.10 10.06 -14.79
CA VAL A 19 -2.84 9.46 -13.67
C VAL A 19 -1.92 8.59 -12.80
N PHE A 20 -0.92 7.94 -13.41
CA PHE A 20 0.04 7.09 -12.69
C PHE A 20 0.89 7.85 -11.69
N VAL A 21 1.47 8.99 -12.09
CA VAL A 21 2.35 9.78 -11.24
C VAL A 21 1.70 10.17 -9.89
N PRO A 22 0.51 10.80 -9.86
CA PRO A 22 -0.13 11.15 -8.60
C PRO A 22 -0.53 9.91 -7.78
N MET A 23 -0.90 8.80 -8.42
CA MET A 23 -1.25 7.56 -7.72
C MET A 23 -0.04 6.93 -7.03
N ILE A 24 1.11 6.84 -7.71
CA ILE A 24 2.36 6.33 -7.12
C ILE A 24 2.80 7.22 -5.95
N LEU A 25 2.77 8.55 -6.14
CA LEU A 25 3.10 9.48 -5.08
C LEU A 25 2.18 9.31 -3.87
N TYR A 26 0.88 9.15 -4.08
CA TYR A 26 -0.07 8.85 -3.02
C TYR A 26 0.35 7.61 -2.22
N PHE A 27 0.62 6.48 -2.89
CA PHE A 27 1.01 5.23 -2.21
C PHE A 27 2.30 5.39 -1.41
N VAL A 28 3.34 5.99 -2.01
CA VAL A 28 4.64 6.16 -1.36
C VAL A 28 4.54 7.11 -0.17
N ILE A 29 3.85 8.24 -0.32
CA ILE A 29 3.68 9.23 0.75
C ILE A 29 2.82 8.65 1.87
N MET A 30 1.69 8.02 1.55
CA MET A 30 0.78 7.47 2.55
C MET A 30 1.46 6.36 3.35
N TRP A 31 2.08 5.40 2.67
CA TRP A 31 2.80 4.31 3.33
C TRP A 31 3.96 4.85 4.19
N SER A 32 4.77 5.76 3.66
CA SER A 32 5.92 6.32 4.39
C SER A 32 5.48 7.15 5.59
N THR A 33 4.38 7.90 5.47
CA THR A 33 3.83 8.71 6.56
C THR A 33 3.24 7.82 7.65
N ALA A 34 2.42 6.82 7.29
CA ALA A 34 1.88 5.86 8.24
C ALA A 34 3.00 5.12 9.00
N PHE A 35 4.01 4.65 8.26
CA PHE A 35 5.17 3.99 8.85
C PHE A 35 5.95 4.93 9.78
N ALA A 36 6.20 6.17 9.35
CA ALA A 36 6.91 7.17 10.15
C ALA A 36 6.13 7.56 11.42
N VAL A 37 4.81 7.68 11.36
CA VAL A 37 3.96 7.97 12.51
C VAL A 37 4.04 6.82 13.52
N ILE A 38 3.86 5.57 13.09
CA ILE A 38 3.96 4.40 13.99
C ILE A 38 5.37 4.29 14.59
N TYR A 39 6.40 4.54 13.78
CA TYR A 39 7.79 4.58 14.22
C TYR A 39 8.02 5.66 15.29
N CYS A 40 7.49 6.86 15.08
CA CYS A 40 7.62 7.99 16.00
C CYS A 40 6.86 7.74 17.31
N LEU A 41 5.64 7.21 17.23
CA LEU A 41 4.84 6.85 18.40
C LEU A 41 5.54 5.79 19.24
N THR A 42 6.11 4.76 18.61
CA THR A 42 6.85 3.72 19.35
C THR A 42 8.11 4.26 20.03
N ARG A 43 8.81 5.25 19.45
CA ARG A 43 9.95 5.89 20.11
C ARG A 43 9.53 6.80 21.27
N ARG A 44 8.40 7.49 21.12
CA ARG A 44 7.90 8.45 22.11
C ARG A 44 7.28 7.74 23.32
N GLU A 45 6.60 6.63 23.10
CA GLU A 45 6.12 5.72 24.15
C GLU A 45 7.17 4.65 24.45
N SER A 46 8.33 5.05 24.98
CA SER A 46 9.36 4.14 25.51
C SER A 46 8.95 3.47 26.84
N GLY A 47 7.66 3.16 27.00
CA GLY A 47 7.13 2.40 28.14
C GLY A 47 7.14 0.90 27.83
N PRO A 48 7.47 0.01 28.79
CA PRO A 48 7.65 -1.43 28.59
C PRO A 48 6.38 -2.22 28.18
N ARG A 49 5.26 -1.56 27.87
CA ARG A 49 3.98 -2.21 27.54
C ARG A 49 3.54 -2.12 26.07
N ASN A 50 4.14 -1.25 25.25
CA ASN A 50 3.64 -1.01 23.89
C ASN A 50 4.74 -1.11 22.83
N SER A 51 5.43 -2.25 22.78
CA SER A 51 6.25 -2.58 21.60
C SER A 51 5.33 -2.97 20.45
N PHE A 52 4.85 -1.99 19.68
CA PHE A 52 4.35 -2.26 18.34
C PHE A 52 5.49 -2.92 17.55
N GLY A 53 5.33 -4.21 17.27
CA GLY A 53 6.31 -4.96 16.50
C GLY A 53 6.47 -4.37 15.11
N TYR A 54 7.67 -4.43 14.55
CA TYR A 54 7.96 -3.98 13.18
C TYR A 54 6.97 -4.58 12.16
N GLU A 55 6.65 -5.86 12.33
CA GLU A 55 5.65 -6.57 11.51
C GLU A 55 4.28 -5.87 11.55
N MET A 56 3.80 -5.51 12.74
CA MET A 56 2.53 -4.81 12.91
C MET A 56 2.58 -3.44 12.25
N ALA A 57 3.67 -2.69 12.44
CA ALA A 57 3.83 -1.36 11.84
C ALA A 57 3.80 -1.40 10.31
N VAL A 58 4.48 -2.39 9.71
CA VAL A 58 4.49 -2.58 8.26
C VAL A 58 3.12 -2.98 7.74
N VAL A 59 2.44 -3.95 8.37
CA VAL A 59 1.09 -4.38 7.97
C VAL A 59 0.11 -3.21 8.05
N GLN A 60 0.12 -2.45 9.15
CA GLN A 60 -0.76 -1.28 9.31
C GLN A 60 -0.47 -0.19 8.28
N SER A 61 0.80 0.02 7.93
CA SER A 61 1.18 1.00 6.89
C SER A 61 0.70 0.57 5.50
N PHE A 62 0.71 -0.73 5.20
CA PHE A 62 0.12 -1.27 3.98
C PHE A 62 -1.40 -1.17 3.98
N THR A 63 -2.06 -1.47 5.09
CA THR A 63 -3.52 -1.30 5.22
C THR A 63 -3.94 0.16 5.01
N ALA A 64 -3.21 1.12 5.60
CA ALA A 64 -3.48 2.54 5.43
C ALA A 64 -3.21 3.05 4.00
N GLY A 65 -2.23 2.46 3.32
CA GLY A 65 -1.88 2.82 1.94
C GLY A 65 -2.74 2.14 0.87
N SER A 66 -3.30 0.97 1.14
CA SER A 66 -4.07 0.18 0.17
C SER A 66 -5.42 0.83 -0.12
N ASN A 67 -5.80 0.89 -1.40
CA ASN A 67 -7.11 1.39 -1.82
C ASN A 67 -7.97 0.24 -2.32
N ASN A 68 -9.29 0.39 -2.27
CA ASN A 68 -10.20 -0.60 -2.82
C ASN A 68 -10.55 -0.27 -4.28
N PHE A 69 -9.70 -0.70 -5.22
CA PHE A 69 -9.96 -0.48 -6.64
C PHE A 69 -11.11 -1.32 -7.18
N GLU A 70 -11.43 -2.46 -6.56
CA GLU A 70 -12.55 -3.29 -6.98
C GLU A 70 -13.86 -2.51 -6.81
N LEU A 71 -14.01 -1.81 -5.69
CA LEU A 71 -15.11 -0.88 -5.46
C LEU A 71 -15.05 0.31 -6.43
N ALA A 72 -13.87 0.88 -6.68
CA ALA A 72 -13.73 2.01 -7.61
C ALA A 72 -14.16 1.65 -9.03
N ILE A 73 -13.80 0.45 -9.51
CA ILE A 73 -14.22 -0.09 -10.81
C ILE A 73 -15.74 -0.30 -10.82
N ALA A 74 -16.30 -0.91 -9.77
CA ALA A 74 -17.73 -1.15 -9.67
C ALA A 74 -18.54 0.16 -9.72
N VAL A 75 -18.10 1.18 -8.98
CA VAL A 75 -18.74 2.51 -8.97
C VAL A 75 -18.59 3.20 -10.33
N ALA A 76 -17.41 3.16 -10.95
CA ALA A 76 -17.19 3.77 -12.26
C ALA A 76 -18.09 3.14 -13.34
N ILE A 77 -18.21 1.81 -13.34
CA ILE A 77 -19.10 1.08 -14.25
C ILE A 77 -20.57 1.41 -13.96
N ALA A 78 -20.98 1.47 -12.69
CA ALA A 78 -22.36 1.73 -12.32
C ALA A 78 -22.83 3.15 -12.67
N VAL A 79 -21.95 4.15 -12.58
CA VAL A 79 -22.29 5.57 -12.81
C VAL A 79 -22.09 5.97 -14.27
N TYR A 80 -20.99 5.57 -14.89
CA TYR A 80 -20.59 6.04 -16.23
C TYR A 80 -20.81 4.99 -17.33
N GLY A 81 -21.13 3.75 -16.96
CA GLY A 81 -21.28 2.65 -17.90
C GLY A 81 -19.94 2.00 -18.27
N VAL A 82 -20.04 0.80 -18.85
CA VAL A 82 -18.90 -0.06 -19.19
C VAL A 82 -17.98 0.51 -20.27
N ASP A 83 -18.52 1.25 -21.24
CA ASP A 83 -17.75 1.78 -22.37
C ASP A 83 -17.18 3.18 -22.14
N SER A 84 -17.19 3.66 -20.90
CA SER A 84 -16.70 4.98 -20.54
C SER A 84 -15.18 5.02 -20.31
N ASP A 85 -14.56 6.15 -20.68
CA ASP A 85 -13.13 6.40 -20.41
C ASP A 85 -12.81 6.39 -18.90
N GLN A 86 -13.80 6.70 -18.06
CA GLN A 86 -13.72 6.66 -16.60
C GLN A 86 -13.62 5.21 -16.08
N ALA A 87 -14.45 4.30 -16.60
CA ALA A 87 -14.37 2.88 -16.24
C ALA A 87 -13.02 2.28 -16.69
N LEU A 88 -12.55 2.65 -17.88
CA LEU A 88 -11.23 2.25 -18.38
C LEU A 88 -10.10 2.76 -17.47
N ALA A 89 -10.12 4.04 -17.10
CA ALA A 89 -9.14 4.62 -16.18
C ALA A 89 -9.17 3.98 -14.78
N ALA A 90 -10.33 3.54 -14.30
CA ALA A 90 -10.44 2.83 -13.02
C ALA A 90 -9.78 1.44 -13.07
N THR A 91 -9.88 0.71 -14.19
CA THR A 91 -9.24 -0.60 -14.36
C THR A 91 -7.71 -0.53 -14.46
N ILE A 92 -7.17 0.63 -14.81
CA ILE A 92 -5.74 0.89 -14.85
C ILE A 92 -5.15 0.98 -13.42
N GLY A 93 -5.97 1.27 -12.41
CA GLY A 93 -5.56 1.37 -11.00
C GLY A 93 -4.80 0.14 -10.47
N PRO A 94 -5.40 -1.06 -10.53
CA PRO A 94 -4.74 -2.31 -10.10
C PRO A 94 -3.42 -2.62 -10.82
N LEU A 95 -3.29 -2.24 -12.10
CA LEU A 95 -2.05 -2.43 -12.86
C LEU A 95 -0.86 -1.67 -12.26
N VAL A 96 -1.13 -0.61 -11.49
CA VAL A 96 -0.11 0.21 -10.82
C VAL A 96 0.05 -0.19 -9.38
N GLU A 97 -1.08 -0.35 -8.68
CA GLU A 97 -1.09 -0.64 -7.25
C GLU A 97 -0.26 -1.88 -6.95
N VAL A 98 -0.51 -2.99 -7.66
CA VAL A 98 0.17 -4.25 -7.39
C VAL A 98 1.70 -4.11 -7.51
N PRO A 99 2.29 -3.57 -8.60
CA PRO A 99 3.73 -3.34 -8.68
C PRO A 99 4.26 -2.36 -7.62
N VAL A 100 3.54 -1.28 -7.32
CA VAL A 100 3.97 -0.28 -6.32
C VAL A 100 4.00 -0.88 -4.92
N LEU A 101 2.96 -1.60 -4.52
CA LEU A 101 2.91 -2.27 -3.23
C LEU A 101 3.98 -3.36 -3.12
N LEU A 102 4.25 -4.09 -4.20
CA LEU A 102 5.35 -5.06 -4.26
C LEU A 102 6.71 -4.36 -4.04
N ALA A 103 6.97 -3.24 -4.73
CA ALA A 103 8.19 -2.46 -4.55
C ALA A 103 8.33 -1.91 -3.12
N LEU A 104 7.25 -1.42 -2.53
CA LEU A 104 7.21 -0.98 -1.13
C LEU A 104 7.45 -2.14 -0.17
N THR A 105 7.03 -3.37 -0.51
CA THR A 105 7.31 -4.56 0.31
C THR A 105 8.80 -4.88 0.33
N TRP A 106 9.46 -4.83 -0.82
CA TRP A 106 10.92 -4.95 -0.89
C TRP A 106 11.62 -3.84 -0.09
N PHE A 107 11.11 -2.61 -0.16
CA PHE A 107 11.60 -1.50 0.63
C PHE A 107 11.42 -1.73 2.13
N ALA A 108 10.26 -2.23 2.56
CA ALA A 108 10.00 -2.60 3.95
C ALA A 108 10.93 -3.72 4.42
N LEU A 109 11.21 -4.74 3.60
CA LEU A 109 12.18 -5.79 3.94
C LEU A 109 13.60 -5.22 4.07
N PHE A 110 13.97 -4.26 3.22
CA PHE A 110 15.24 -3.55 3.33
C PHE A 110 15.33 -2.72 4.63
N LEU A 111 14.27 -1.99 4.99
CA LEU A 111 14.20 -1.27 6.26
C LEU A 111 14.28 -2.21 7.46
N ALA A 112 13.66 -3.40 7.39
CA ALA A 112 13.69 -4.38 8.47
C ALA A 112 15.13 -4.79 8.81
N ARG A 113 15.93 -5.07 7.78
CA ARG A 113 17.35 -5.43 7.92
C ARG A 113 18.17 -4.28 8.50
N ARG A 114 17.88 -3.04 8.08
CA ARG A 114 18.64 -1.86 8.51
C ARG A 114 18.29 -1.41 9.92
N LEU A 115 17.00 -1.43 10.29
CA LEU A 115 16.53 -0.95 11.58
C LEU A 115 16.67 -1.99 12.69
N ASN A 116 16.94 -3.25 12.35
CA ASN A 116 17.12 -4.39 13.26
C ASN A 116 16.10 -4.41 14.42
N TRP A 117 14.87 -3.99 14.11
CA TRP A 117 13.73 -3.92 15.03
C TRP A 117 13.18 -5.34 15.22
N LYS A 118 14.05 -6.26 15.62
CA LYS A 118 13.66 -7.51 16.25
C LYS A 118 13.26 -7.14 17.68
N GLY A 119 11.99 -6.81 17.85
CA GLY A 119 11.40 -6.74 19.19
C GLY A 119 11.61 -8.08 19.87
N LYS A 120 12.28 -8.07 21.03
CA LYS A 120 12.34 -9.16 22.01
C LYS A 120 10.94 -9.77 22.19
N LYS A 121 10.61 -10.82 21.44
CA LYS A 121 9.40 -11.64 21.70
C LYS A 121 9.71 -12.88 22.56
N GLU A 122 10.98 -13.17 22.85
CA GLU A 122 11.37 -14.44 23.50
C GLU A 122 11.40 -14.38 25.04
N ALA A 123 11.30 -13.22 25.69
CA ALA A 123 11.54 -13.13 27.15
C ALA A 123 10.30 -13.37 28.04
N HIS A 124 9.10 -13.55 27.47
CA HIS A 124 7.86 -13.69 28.26
C HIS A 124 7.19 -15.07 28.16
N ALA A 125 7.60 -15.94 27.23
CA ALA A 125 7.09 -17.30 27.16
C ALA A 125 7.76 -18.23 28.19
N GLU A 126 9.01 -17.98 28.59
CA GLU A 126 9.77 -18.88 29.47
C GLU A 126 9.47 -18.70 30.97
N LYS A 127 8.79 -17.62 31.37
CA LYS A 127 8.45 -17.36 32.79
C LYS A 127 7.08 -17.87 33.24
N GLN A 128 6.34 -18.57 32.37
CA GLN A 128 5.06 -19.19 32.72
C GLN A 128 5.14 -20.72 32.86
N GLU A 129 6.31 -21.33 32.66
CA GLU A 129 6.53 -22.79 32.80
C GLU A 129 7.45 -23.20 33.96
N VAL A 130 7.76 -22.31 34.92
CA VAL A 130 8.53 -22.65 36.14
C VAL A 130 7.80 -22.24 37.41
#